data_AF-A0A7S0MYU1-F1
#
_entry.id   AF-A0A7S0MYU1-F1
#
_cell.length_a   1.000
_cell.length_b   1.000
_cell.length_c   1.000
_cell.angle_alpha   90.00
_cell.angle_beta   90.00
_cell.angle_gamma   90.00
#
_symmetry.space_group_name_H-M   'P 1'
#
loop_
_entity.id
_entity.type
_entity.pdbx_description
1 polymer ?
#
loop_
_entity_poly.entity_id
_entity_poly.type
_entity_poly.pdbx_seq_one_letter_code
_entity_poly.pdbx_strand_id
1 'polypeptide(L)'
;PFVRSILQHPRHLLSFKIVLRLLEYCNEKGEQNASYRADYRQLSEDIVALLLDLLETCETADAHYLLTTETLDYDIRTSTLSKYRVTNAITVALEVKCKPFLAHRHVQSELRSKWEGCQWCDVTE
;
A
#
# COMPACT_ATOMS: atom_id res chain seq x y z
N PRO A 1 -19.48 -9.37 -0.42
CA PRO A 1 -19.40 -10.63 0.37
C PRO A 1 -18.04 -11.33 0.30
N PHE A 2 -17.54 -11.64 -0.90
CA PHE A 2 -16.23 -12.28 -1.10
C PHE A 2 -15.06 -11.38 -0.65
N VAL A 3 -15.03 -10.12 -1.09
CA VAL A 3 -14.01 -9.12 -0.65
C VAL A 3 -14.00 -8.99 0.87
N ARG A 4 -15.17 -8.84 1.51
CA ARG A 4 -15.29 -8.81 2.96
C ARG A 4 -14.72 -10.05 3.66
N SER A 5 -14.92 -11.25 3.10
CA SER A 5 -14.32 -12.48 3.64
C SER A 5 -12.79 -12.54 3.49
N ILE A 6 -12.24 -11.93 2.44
CA ILE A 6 -10.78 -11.80 2.25
C ILE A 6 -10.22 -10.81 3.29
N LEU A 7 -10.88 -9.66 3.46
CA LEU A 7 -10.41 -8.62 4.36
C LEU A 7 -10.45 -9.04 5.84
N GLN A 8 -11.39 -9.89 6.23
CA GLN A 8 -11.50 -10.39 7.62
C GLN A 8 -10.35 -11.34 8.03
N HIS A 9 -9.51 -11.80 7.09
CA HIS A 9 -8.37 -12.66 7.41
C HIS A 9 -7.05 -11.88 7.42
N PRO A 10 -6.33 -11.82 8.56
CA PRO A 10 -5.07 -11.08 8.70
C PRO A 10 -3.98 -11.46 7.68
N ARG A 11 -4.01 -12.72 7.19
CA ARG A 11 -3.08 -13.19 6.15
C ARG A 11 -3.25 -12.47 4.83
N HIS A 12 -4.48 -12.10 4.45
CA HIS A 12 -4.73 -11.39 3.19
C HIS A 12 -4.36 -9.91 3.28
N LEU A 13 -4.50 -9.29 4.46
CA LEU A 13 -3.95 -7.95 4.72
C LEU A 13 -2.43 -7.92 4.59
N LEU A 14 -1.77 -8.97 5.10
CA LEU A 14 -0.34 -9.15 4.90
C LEU A 14 0.00 -9.32 3.41
N SER A 15 -0.74 -10.17 2.67
CA SER A 15 -0.55 -10.34 1.23
C SER A 15 -0.66 -9.01 0.46
N PHE A 16 -1.62 -8.16 0.81
CA PHE A 16 -1.77 -6.85 0.19
C PHE A 16 -0.54 -5.95 0.38
N LYS A 17 0.00 -5.88 1.60
CA LYS A 17 1.24 -5.12 1.86
C LYS A 17 2.47 -5.75 1.21
N ILE A 18 2.54 -7.08 1.07
CA ILE A 18 3.60 -7.75 0.31
C ILE A 18 3.57 -7.28 -1.15
N VAL A 19 2.39 -7.17 -1.75
CA VAL A 19 2.22 -6.65 -3.12
C VAL A 19 2.71 -5.20 -3.23
N LEU A 20 2.41 -4.33 -2.25
CA LEU A 20 3.00 -2.98 -2.21
C LEU A 20 4.53 -2.99 -2.05
N ARG A 21 5.10 -3.90 -1.24
CA ARG A 21 6.55 -4.04 -1.07
C ARG A 21 7.25 -4.59 -2.32
N LEU A 22 6.55 -5.36 -3.16
CA LEU A 22 7.09 -5.76 -4.46
C LEU A 22 7.38 -4.56 -5.37
N LEU A 23 6.63 -3.45 -5.25
CA LEU A 23 6.95 -2.21 -5.98
C LEU A 23 8.33 -1.66 -5.61
N GLU A 24 8.68 -1.67 -4.32
CA GLU A 24 10.01 -1.25 -3.85
C GLU A 24 11.10 -2.07 -4.53
N TYR A 25 10.92 -3.39 -4.54
CA TYR A 25 11.86 -4.33 -5.12
C TYR A 25 11.98 -4.15 -6.65
N CYS A 26 10.85 -4.01 -7.35
CA CYS A 26 10.84 -3.82 -8.80
C CYS A 26 11.53 -2.51 -9.19
N ASN A 27 11.26 -1.42 -8.47
CA ASN A 27 11.93 -0.14 -8.70
C ASN A 27 13.44 -0.26 -8.47
N GLU A 28 13.86 -0.86 -7.36
CA GLU A 28 15.29 -1.08 -7.06
C GLU A 28 15.98 -1.92 -8.16
N LYS A 29 15.37 -3.03 -8.58
CA LYS A 29 15.96 -3.90 -9.61
C LYS A 29 15.95 -3.30 -11.00
N GLY A 30 14.92 -2.55 -11.36
CA GLY A 30 14.86 -1.81 -12.62
C GLY A 30 15.88 -0.67 -12.71
N GLU A 31 16.21 -0.05 -11.59
CA GLU A 31 17.29 0.93 -11.50
C GLU A 31 18.67 0.27 -11.65
N GLN A 32 18.88 -0.87 -10.98
CA GLN A 32 20.16 -1.61 -10.98
C GLN A 32 20.46 -2.33 -12.30
N ASN A 33 19.44 -2.72 -13.09
CA ASN A 33 19.65 -3.56 -14.27
C ASN A 33 19.01 -2.97 -15.54
N ALA A 34 19.84 -2.35 -16.39
CA ALA A 34 19.39 -1.70 -17.62
C ALA A 34 18.68 -2.65 -18.60
N SER A 35 19.09 -3.92 -18.67
CA SER A 35 18.53 -4.91 -19.58
C SER A 35 17.09 -5.30 -19.23
N TYR A 36 16.71 -5.24 -17.95
CA TYR A 36 15.38 -5.61 -17.46
C TYR A 36 14.56 -4.41 -16.99
N ARG A 37 15.04 -3.18 -17.20
CA ARG A 37 14.36 -1.97 -16.74
C ARG A 37 12.93 -1.86 -17.28
N ALA A 38 12.71 -2.23 -18.53
CA ALA A 38 11.38 -2.22 -19.14
C ALA A 38 10.44 -3.24 -18.48
N ASP A 39 10.92 -4.45 -18.23
CA ASP A 39 10.14 -5.52 -17.59
C ASP A 39 9.77 -5.17 -16.16
N TYR A 40 10.71 -4.66 -15.36
CA TYR A 40 10.43 -4.21 -14.00
C TYR A 40 9.49 -3.01 -13.96
N ARG A 41 9.56 -2.10 -14.96
CA ARG A 41 8.61 -1.01 -15.07
C ARG A 41 7.21 -1.52 -15.37
N GLN A 42 7.05 -2.42 -16.34
CA GLN A 42 5.76 -3.03 -16.65
C GLN A 42 5.19 -3.76 -15.43
N LEU A 43 6.02 -4.54 -14.73
CA LEU A 43 5.59 -5.25 -13.53
C LEU A 43 5.15 -4.28 -12.41
N SER A 44 5.86 -3.16 -12.22
CA SER A 44 5.41 -2.11 -11.30
C SER A 44 4.06 -1.53 -11.70
N GLU A 45 3.83 -1.29 -13.00
CA GLU A 45 2.55 -0.78 -13.52
C GLU A 45 1.41 -1.80 -13.30
N ASP A 46 1.65 -3.08 -13.57
CA ASP A 46 0.69 -4.18 -13.37
C ASP A 46 0.33 -4.36 -11.88
N ILE A 47 1.32 -4.28 -10.99
CA ILE A 47 1.11 -4.33 -9.54
C ILE A 47 0.24 -3.15 -9.10
N VAL A 48 0.52 -1.94 -9.58
CA VAL A 48 -0.29 -0.76 -9.26
C VAL A 48 -1.73 -0.94 -9.76
N ALA A 49 -1.93 -1.40 -10.99
CA ALA A 49 -3.26 -1.67 -11.52
C ALA A 49 -4.04 -2.66 -10.65
N LEU A 50 -3.40 -3.77 -10.27
CA LEU A 50 -4.00 -4.78 -9.38
C LEU A 50 -4.42 -4.18 -8.02
N LEU A 51 -3.57 -3.35 -7.42
CA LEU A 51 -3.86 -2.70 -6.14
C LEU A 51 -5.03 -1.72 -6.24
N LEU A 52 -5.11 -0.97 -7.34
CA LEU A 52 -6.20 -0.02 -7.60
C LEU A 52 -7.52 -0.75 -7.86
N ASP A 53 -7.51 -1.80 -8.70
CA ASP A 53 -8.69 -2.60 -8.99
C ASP A 53 -9.26 -3.23 -7.71
N LEU A 54 -8.39 -3.74 -6.83
CA LEU A 54 -8.83 -4.27 -5.55
C LEU A 54 -9.51 -3.18 -4.70
N LEU A 55 -8.93 -1.99 -4.61
CA LEU A 55 -9.52 -0.88 -3.86
C LEU A 55 -10.85 -0.42 -4.46
N GLU A 56 -11.03 -0.45 -5.78
CA GLU A 56 -12.27 -0.06 -6.43
C GLU A 56 -13.40 -1.06 -6.15
N THR A 57 -13.06 -2.34 -5.92
CA THR A 57 -14.04 -3.39 -5.54
C THR A 57 -14.43 -3.36 -4.05
N CYS A 58 -13.73 -2.57 -3.22
CA CYS A 58 -14.02 -2.47 -1.80
C CYS A 58 -15.15 -1.48 -1.50
N GLU A 59 -16.03 -1.83 -0.56
CA GLU A 59 -16.88 -0.84 0.10
C GLU A 59 -16.02 0.14 0.92
N THR A 60 -16.51 1.35 1.19
CA THR A 60 -15.72 2.38 1.91
C THR A 60 -15.15 1.89 3.24
N ALA A 61 -15.94 1.17 4.05
CA ALA A 61 -15.49 0.64 5.34
C ALA A 61 -14.44 -0.47 5.18
N ASP A 62 -14.59 -1.30 4.15
CA ASP A 62 -13.69 -2.39 3.80
C ASP A 62 -12.35 -1.83 3.28
N ALA A 63 -12.39 -0.79 2.45
CA ALA A 63 -11.22 -0.05 1.97
C ALA A 63 -10.49 0.65 3.12
N HIS A 64 -11.23 1.30 4.02
CA HIS A 64 -10.67 1.91 5.23
C HIS A 64 -9.87 0.86 6.02
N TYR A 65 -10.51 -0.28 6.33
CA TYR A 65 -9.88 -1.36 7.08
C TYR A 65 -8.61 -1.88 6.40
N LEU A 66 -8.65 -2.12 5.08
CA LEU A 66 -7.48 -2.55 4.32
C LEU A 66 -6.31 -1.55 4.38
N LEU A 67 -6.63 -0.26 4.29
CA LEU A 67 -5.64 0.81 4.20
C LEU A 67 -4.98 1.15 5.54
N THR A 68 -5.76 1.10 6.62
CA THR A 68 -5.33 1.58 7.95
C THR A 68 -4.92 0.47 8.90
N THR A 69 -5.33 -0.78 8.65
CA THR A 69 -4.97 -1.88 9.54
C THR A 69 -3.47 -2.11 9.58
N GLU A 70 -2.95 -2.08 10.79
CA GLU A 70 -1.56 -2.28 11.11
C GLU A 70 -1.24 -3.78 11.25
N THR A 71 -0.24 -4.25 10.52
CA THR A 71 0.32 -5.59 10.70
C THR A 71 1.84 -5.54 10.60
N LEU A 72 2.53 -6.63 10.94
CA LEU A 72 3.99 -6.71 10.78
C LEU A 72 4.38 -6.33 9.35
N ASP A 73 5.46 -5.57 9.23
CA ASP A 73 6.05 -5.22 7.94
C ASP A 73 6.74 -6.46 7.34
N TYR A 74 6.77 -6.55 6.01
CA TYR A 74 7.42 -7.65 5.30
C TYR A 74 8.62 -7.13 4.52
N ASP A 75 9.79 -7.68 4.81
CA ASP A 75 11.00 -7.41 4.04
C ASP A 75 11.09 -8.38 2.87
N ILE A 76 10.81 -7.85 1.67
CA ILE A 76 10.83 -8.60 0.42
C ILE A 76 12.23 -9.07 0.02
N ARG A 77 13.29 -8.40 0.49
CA ARG A 77 14.68 -8.76 0.15
C ARG A 77 15.10 -10.04 0.86
N THR A 78 14.72 -10.18 2.13
CA THR A 78 15.02 -11.36 2.95
C THR A 78 13.89 -12.38 2.98
N SER A 79 12.72 -12.05 2.43
CA SER A 79 11.50 -12.85 2.52
C SER A 79 11.04 -13.12 3.96
N THR A 80 11.25 -12.17 4.86
CA THR A 80 10.92 -12.33 6.30
C THR A 80 9.97 -11.26 6.83
N LEU A 81 9.21 -11.60 7.87
CA LEU A 81 8.42 -10.65 8.64
C LEU A 81 9.33 -9.90 9.62
N SER A 82 9.20 -8.57 9.65
CA SER A 82 9.86 -7.74 10.65
C SER A 82 9.35 -8.09 12.04
N LYS A 83 10.27 -8.21 13.01
CA LYS A 83 9.93 -8.40 14.43
C LYS A 83 9.68 -7.09 15.17
N TYR A 84 10.08 -5.96 14.59
CA TYR A 84 10.17 -4.68 15.28
C TYR A 84 9.34 -3.57 14.62
N ARG A 85 8.80 -3.84 13.43
CA ARG A 85 8.11 -2.84 12.63
C ARG A 85 6.71 -3.31 12.26
N VAL A 86 5.74 -2.49 12.64
CA VAL A 86 4.34 -2.63 12.29
C VAL A 86 4.00 -1.43 11.39
N THR A 87 3.35 -1.70 10.26
CA THR A 87 2.95 -0.67 9.29
C THR A 87 1.56 -0.98 8.75
N ASN A 88 0.90 0.05 8.22
CA ASN A 88 -0.30 -0.10 7.40
C ASN A 88 0.03 0.13 5.91
N ALA A 89 -0.93 -0.09 5.03
CA ALA A 89 -0.70 0.02 3.59
C ALA A 89 -0.38 1.44 3.12
N ILE A 90 -0.98 2.47 3.75
CA ILE A 90 -0.70 3.88 3.41
C ILE A 90 0.76 4.22 3.71
N THR A 91 1.27 3.81 4.88
CA THR A 91 2.67 4.03 5.27
C THR A 91 3.62 3.38 4.27
N VAL A 92 3.36 2.13 3.87
CA VAL A 92 4.17 1.45 2.85
C VAL A 92 4.09 2.18 1.50
N ALA A 93 2.90 2.60 1.07
CA ALA A 93 2.71 3.31 -0.20
C ALA A 93 3.47 4.64 -0.27
N LEU A 94 3.58 5.36 0.85
CA LEU A 94 4.38 6.58 0.98
C LEU A 94 5.88 6.28 0.83
N GLU A 95 6.38 5.23 1.50
CA GLU A 95 7.80 4.83 1.45
C GLU A 95 8.24 4.45 0.03
N VAL A 96 7.40 3.68 -0.67
CA VAL A 96 7.68 3.25 -2.05
C VAL A 96 7.30 4.31 -3.09
N LYS A 97 6.81 5.48 -2.65
CA LYS A 97 6.41 6.62 -3.50
C LYS A 97 5.40 6.24 -4.60
N CYS A 98 4.45 5.36 -4.28
CA CYS A 98 3.44 4.89 -5.25
C CYS A 98 2.36 5.95 -5.51
N LYS A 99 2.67 6.94 -6.36
CA LYS A 99 1.78 8.09 -6.64
C LYS A 99 0.37 7.70 -7.09
N PRO A 100 0.15 6.75 -8.02
CA PRO A 100 -1.19 6.41 -8.47
C PRO A 100 -2.04 5.83 -7.33
N PHE A 101 -1.45 4.96 -6.50
CA PHE A 101 -2.12 4.42 -5.32
C PHE A 101 -2.45 5.51 -4.31
N LEU A 102 -1.50 6.41 -4.04
CA LEU A 102 -1.72 7.54 -3.12
C LEU A 102 -2.81 8.48 -3.63
N ALA A 103 -2.96 8.65 -4.95
CA ALA A 103 -4.00 9.47 -5.55
C ALA A 103 -5.39 8.81 -5.53
N HIS A 104 -5.50 7.54 -5.15
CA HIS A 104 -6.77 6.83 -5.14
C HIS A 104 -7.78 7.46 -4.17
N ARG A 105 -9.07 7.50 -4.54
CA ARG A 105 -10.13 8.19 -3.77
C ARG A 105 -10.21 7.72 -2.31
N HIS A 106 -10.07 6.42 -2.05
CA HIS A 106 -10.12 5.87 -0.70
C HIS A 106 -8.89 6.30 0.11
N VAL A 107 -7.70 6.30 -0.50
CA VAL A 107 -6.47 6.75 0.18
C VAL A 107 -6.54 8.25 0.49
N GLN A 108 -7.00 9.06 -0.46
CA GLN A 108 -7.20 10.50 -0.26
C GLN A 108 -8.26 10.80 0.82
N SER A 109 -9.35 10.03 0.86
CA SER A 109 -10.36 10.12 1.91
C SER A 109 -9.76 9.83 3.29
N GLU A 110 -8.93 8.79 3.41
CA GLU A 110 -8.25 8.46 4.67
C GLU A 110 -7.25 9.52 5.11
N LEU A 111 -6.40 9.98 4.18
CA LEU A 111 -5.44 11.05 4.46
C LEU A 111 -6.14 12.34 4.88
N ARG A 112 -7.25 12.68 4.23
CA ARG A 112 -8.07 13.84 4.59
C ARG A 112 -8.73 13.66 5.95
N SER A 113 -9.31 12.49 6.25
CA SER A 113 -9.90 12.24 7.57
C SER A 113 -8.88 12.37 8.70
N LYS A 114 -7.65 11.90 8.50
CA LYS A 114 -6.54 12.10 9.46
C LYS A 114 -6.12 13.56 9.56
N TRP A 115 -6.15 14.31 8.45
CA TRP A 115 -5.85 15.73 8.41
C TRP A 115 -6.92 16.58 9.12
N GLU A 116 -8.20 16.34 8.84
CA GLU A 116 -9.34 17.06 9.46
C GLU A 116 -9.51 16.69 10.94
N GLY A 117 -9.13 15.47 11.33
CA GLY A 117 -9.03 15.04 12.73
C GLY A 117 -7.82 15.61 13.48
N CYS A 118 -6.92 16.33 12.80
CA CYS A 118 -5.78 16.99 13.42
C CYS A 118 -6.24 18.20 14.23
N GLN A 119 -6.55 17.99 15.51
CA GLN A 119 -6.78 19.08 16.48
C GLN A 119 -5.54 19.95 16.74
N TRP A 120 -4.39 19.59 16.17
CA TRP A 120 -3.11 20.32 16.29
C TRP A 120 -2.79 21.17 15.07
N CYS A 121 -3.67 21.17 14.07
CA CYS A 121 -3.49 21.90 12.84
C CYS A 121 -4.30 23.21 12.86
N ASP A 122 -4.31 23.94 13.98
CA ASP A 122 -4.44 25.40 13.97
C ASP A 122 -3.11 25.97 13.46
N VAL A 123 -2.87 25.83 12.15
CA VAL A 123 -1.80 26.57 11.48
C VAL A 123 -2.36 27.94 11.11
N THR A 124 -2.59 28.76 12.13
CA THR A 124 -2.41 30.20 11.97
C THR A 124 -0.91 30.47 12.09
N GLU A 125 -0.37 31.01 10.99
CA GLU A 125 1.02 31.46 10.69
C GLU A 125 1.89 30.51 9.86
#